data_AF-A0A7I7NEE3-F1
#
_entry.id   AF-A0A7I7NEE3-F1
#
_cell.length_a   1.000
_cell.length_b   1.000
_cell.length_c   1.000
_cell.angle_alpha   90.00
_cell.angle_beta   90.00
_cell.angle_gamma   90.00
#
_symmetry.space_group_name_H-M   'P 1'
#
loop_
_entity.id
_entity.type
_entity.pdbx_description
1 polymer ?
#
loop_
_entity_poly.entity_id
_entity_poly.type
_entity_poly.pdbx_seq_one_letter_code
_entity_poly.pdbx_strand_id
1 'polypeptide(L)'
;MASAFEAARAAMVHPLLVAANRNAFVHLVLSNLFGFNAPAIAAEGLYEEMWAADVAAMVGYHGGASSAAAALTPWGQVLQALPSLGIGNIGASNLGSGNKGDFNVGSGNIGNENLGGGNIGNGNLGSGNVGDSNWGAGNTGNANWGSGNGRIGVPSSGNFGDGNLGNNNVGSGNTGNSTPASAIPAAATSAPETAVMATRVSEIPAT
;
A
#
# COMPACT_ATOMS: atom_id res chain seq x y z
N MET A 1 -6.26 -29.43 1.66
CA MET A 1 -7.32 -28.63 2.31
C MET A 1 -8.60 -29.42 2.48
N ALA A 2 -9.31 -29.82 1.42
CA ALA A 2 -10.60 -30.53 1.53
C ALA A 2 -10.51 -31.84 2.36
N SER A 3 -9.48 -32.65 2.15
CA SER A 3 -9.26 -33.88 2.93
C SER A 3 -9.04 -33.65 4.43
N ALA A 4 -8.34 -32.57 4.81
CA ALA A 4 -8.11 -32.21 6.21
C ALA A 4 -9.40 -31.74 6.89
N PHE A 5 -10.24 -30.99 6.17
CA PHE A 5 -11.55 -30.58 6.64
C PHE A 5 -12.48 -31.79 6.88
N GLU A 6 -12.59 -32.70 5.91
CA GLU A 6 -13.44 -33.88 6.06
C GLU A 6 -12.96 -34.80 7.20
N ALA A 7 -11.65 -34.97 7.37
CA ALA A 7 -11.09 -35.72 8.49
C ALA A 7 -11.42 -35.09 9.85
N ALA A 8 -11.30 -33.77 9.97
CA ALA A 8 -11.65 -33.06 11.20
C ALA A 8 -13.15 -33.10 11.49
N ARG A 9 -13.98 -32.94 10.46
CA ARG A 9 -15.44 -33.05 10.57
C ARG A 9 -15.88 -34.44 11.02
N ALA A 10 -15.24 -35.49 10.52
CA ALA A 10 -15.54 -36.87 10.92
C ALA A 10 -15.06 -37.20 12.35
N ALA A 11 -13.98 -36.56 12.80
CA ALA A 11 -13.40 -36.77 14.12
C ALA A 11 -14.04 -35.91 15.23
N MET A 12 -14.69 -34.80 14.88
CA MET A 12 -15.37 -33.93 15.84
C MET A 12 -16.55 -34.65 16.51
N VAL A 13 -16.66 -34.45 17.82
CA VAL A 13 -17.73 -34.98 18.65
C VAL A 13 -19.05 -34.27 18.32
N HIS A 14 -20.10 -35.06 18.13
CA HIS A 14 -21.41 -34.51 17.83
C HIS A 14 -22.01 -33.80 19.07
N PRO A 15 -22.57 -32.58 18.93
CA PRO A 15 -23.12 -31.82 20.07
C PRO A 15 -24.18 -32.55 20.90
N LEU A 16 -24.94 -33.47 20.28
CA LEU A 16 -25.92 -34.30 21.00
C LEU A 16 -25.28 -35.25 22.01
N LEU A 17 -24.05 -35.74 21.77
CA LEU A 17 -23.32 -36.59 22.72
C LEU A 17 -22.88 -35.77 23.93
N VAL A 18 -22.40 -34.56 23.69
CA VAL A 18 -22.06 -33.59 24.74
C VAL A 18 -23.29 -33.24 25.57
N ALA A 19 -24.42 -32.94 24.92
CA ALA A 19 -25.67 -32.62 25.60
C ALA A 19 -26.19 -33.81 26.43
N ALA A 20 -26.13 -35.03 25.89
CA ALA A 20 -26.53 -36.23 26.61
C ALA A 20 -25.66 -36.47 27.86
N ASN A 21 -24.34 -36.32 27.74
CA ASN A 21 -23.41 -36.43 28.86
C ASN A 21 -23.70 -35.37 29.95
N ARG A 22 -23.86 -34.10 29.57
CA ARG A 22 -24.16 -33.03 30.54
C ARG A 22 -25.52 -33.20 31.21
N ASN A 23 -26.54 -33.70 30.49
CA ASN A 23 -27.85 -33.97 31.08
C ASN A 23 -27.78 -35.14 32.08
N ALA A 24 -27.03 -36.21 31.77
CA ALA A 24 -26.78 -37.32 32.69
C ALA A 24 -26.05 -36.86 33.96
N PHE A 25 -25.05 -35.97 33.81
CA PHE A 25 -24.35 -35.35 34.94
C PHE A 25 -25.31 -34.56 35.84
N VAL A 26 -26.18 -33.73 35.27
CA VAL A 26 -27.18 -32.97 36.03
C VAL A 26 -28.13 -33.90 36.79
N HIS A 27 -28.58 -35.01 36.19
CA HIS A 27 -29.41 -35.99 36.88
C HIS A 27 -28.70 -36.66 38.07
N LEU A 28 -27.41 -36.97 37.94
CA LEU A 28 -26.60 -37.50 39.04
C LEU A 28 -26.51 -36.50 40.20
N VAL A 29 -26.28 -35.22 39.89
CA VAL A 29 -26.22 -34.12 40.87
C VAL A 29 -27.56 -33.96 41.58
N LEU A 30 -28.67 -33.88 40.83
CA LEU A 30 -30.01 -33.68 41.40
C LEU A 30 -30.46 -34.84 42.31
N SER A 31 -29.97 -36.06 42.04
CA SER A 31 -30.28 -37.24 42.87
C SER A 31 -29.28 -37.49 44.01
N ASN A 32 -28.27 -36.62 44.18
CA ASN A 32 -27.20 -36.80 45.17
C ASN A 32 -27.56 -36.34 46.60
N LEU A 33 -28.79 -36.58 47.05
CA LEU A 33 -29.29 -36.07 48.34
C LEU A 33 -28.46 -36.54 49.56
N PHE A 34 -27.90 -37.75 49.48
CA PHE A 34 -27.11 -38.38 50.55
C PHE A 34 -25.64 -38.59 50.19
N GLY A 35 -25.17 -38.04 49.06
CA GLY A 35 -23.77 -38.21 48.65
C GLY A 35 -23.43 -39.54 47.96
N PHE A 36 -24.39 -40.46 47.77
CA PHE A 36 -24.14 -41.78 47.15
C PHE A 36 -23.68 -41.69 45.69
N ASN A 37 -24.02 -40.61 44.98
CA ASN A 37 -23.58 -40.40 43.60
C ASN A 37 -22.25 -39.64 43.50
N ALA A 38 -21.63 -39.25 44.62
CA ALA A 38 -20.38 -38.49 44.62
C ALA A 38 -19.25 -39.16 43.79
N PRO A 39 -19.05 -40.50 43.84
CA PRO A 39 -18.04 -41.15 43.00
C PRO A 39 -18.33 -41.04 41.50
N ALA A 40 -19.61 -41.13 41.10
CA ALA A 40 -20.03 -41.04 39.70
C ALA A 40 -19.99 -39.61 39.15
N ILE A 41 -20.27 -38.61 40.00
CA ILE A 41 -20.15 -37.18 39.65
C ILE A 41 -18.67 -36.80 39.46
N ALA A 42 -17.78 -37.32 40.30
CA ALA A 42 -16.34 -37.08 40.17
C ALA A 42 -15.74 -37.75 38.92
N ALA A 43 -16.41 -38.75 38.35
CA ALA A 43 -16.00 -39.43 37.14
C ALA A 43 -16.49 -38.71 35.87
N GLU A 44 -15.95 -37.51 35.58
CA GLU A 44 -16.23 -36.74 34.35
C GLU A 44 -15.41 -37.21 33.12
N GLY A 45 -14.74 -38.36 33.19
CA GLY A 45 -13.77 -38.82 32.18
C GLY A 45 -14.30 -38.88 30.73
N LEU A 46 -15.57 -39.20 30.54
CA LEU A 46 -16.19 -39.21 29.19
C LEU A 46 -16.29 -37.81 28.57
N TYR A 47 -16.47 -36.77 29.39
CA TYR A 47 -16.48 -35.39 28.90
C TYR A 47 -15.06 -34.94 28.50
N GLU A 48 -14.06 -35.32 29.30
CA GLU A 48 -12.65 -35.06 29.01
C GLU A 48 -12.18 -35.78 27.74
N GLU A 49 -12.63 -37.01 27.50
CA GLU A 49 -12.36 -37.73 26.24
C GLU A 49 -12.97 -37.02 25.03
N MET A 50 -14.21 -36.53 25.15
CA MET A 50 -14.84 -35.74 24.09
C MET A 50 -14.09 -34.42 23.82
N TRP A 51 -13.65 -33.74 24.88
CA TRP A 51 -12.83 -32.53 24.77
C TRP A 51 -11.48 -32.83 24.10
N ALA A 52 -10.80 -33.89 24.52
CA ALA A 52 -9.53 -34.31 23.95
C ALA A 52 -9.67 -34.69 22.46
N ALA A 53 -10.77 -35.35 22.08
CA ALA A 53 -11.06 -35.71 20.70
C ALA A 53 -11.25 -34.47 19.81
N ASP A 54 -12.05 -33.49 20.26
CA ASP A 54 -12.26 -32.23 19.52
C ASP A 54 -10.97 -31.40 19.39
N VAL A 55 -10.18 -31.32 20.47
CA VAL A 55 -8.87 -30.64 20.44
C VAL A 55 -7.94 -31.35 19.45
N ALA A 56 -7.85 -32.68 19.49
CA ALA A 56 -7.04 -33.44 18.54
C ALA A 56 -7.50 -33.25 17.08
N ALA A 57 -8.81 -33.23 16.83
CA ALA A 57 -9.38 -32.98 15.52
C ALA A 57 -9.01 -31.58 15.00
N MET A 58 -9.12 -30.54 15.83
CA MET A 58 -8.76 -29.16 15.46
C MET A 58 -7.26 -28.95 15.27
N VAL A 59 -6.41 -29.57 16.11
CA VAL A 59 -4.95 -29.53 15.93
C VAL A 59 -4.56 -30.23 14.62
N GLY A 60 -5.17 -31.38 14.32
CA GLY A 60 -4.97 -32.09 13.05
C GLY A 60 -5.41 -31.27 11.84
N TYR A 61 -6.59 -30.62 11.92
CA TYR A 61 -7.07 -29.70 10.90
C TYR A 61 -6.09 -28.55 10.67
N HIS A 62 -5.65 -27.90 11.74
CA HIS A 62 -4.71 -26.79 11.66
C HIS A 62 -3.39 -27.21 11.03
N GLY A 63 -2.80 -28.33 11.45
CA GLY A 63 -1.57 -28.86 10.85
C GLY A 63 -1.74 -29.19 9.36
N GLY A 64 -2.83 -29.86 9.00
CA GLY A 64 -3.14 -30.20 7.60
C GLY A 64 -3.44 -28.98 6.73
N ALA A 65 -4.09 -27.96 7.28
CA ALA A 65 -4.36 -26.71 6.58
C ALA A 65 -3.10 -25.85 6.40
N SER A 66 -2.33 -25.67 7.48
CA SER A 66 -1.09 -24.89 7.47
C SER A 66 -0.05 -25.49 6.52
N SER A 67 0.10 -26.81 6.50
CA SER A 67 0.99 -27.50 5.55
C SER A 67 0.55 -27.31 4.10
N ALA A 68 -0.74 -27.41 3.82
CA ALA A 68 -1.28 -27.16 2.47
C ALA A 68 -1.10 -25.69 2.05
N ALA A 69 -1.24 -24.74 2.97
CA ALA A 69 -1.00 -23.32 2.70
C ALA A 69 0.48 -23.02 2.45
N ALA A 70 1.38 -23.63 3.22
CA ALA A 70 2.83 -23.49 3.07
C ALA A 70 3.36 -24.04 1.73
N ALA A 71 2.63 -24.96 1.09
CA ALA A 71 2.98 -25.50 -0.22
C ALA A 71 2.68 -24.55 -1.39
N LEU A 72 1.97 -23.44 -1.15
CA LEU A 72 1.66 -22.46 -2.20
C LEU A 72 2.86 -21.56 -2.47
N THR A 73 3.24 -21.44 -3.74
CA THR A 73 4.28 -20.50 -4.16
C THR A 73 3.80 -19.05 -4.02
N PRO A 74 4.53 -18.16 -3.34
CA PRO A 74 4.23 -16.74 -3.29
C PRO A 74 4.15 -16.12 -4.70
N TRP A 75 3.11 -15.33 -4.96
CA TRP A 75 2.90 -14.69 -6.27
C TRP A 75 4.07 -13.79 -6.71
N GLY A 76 4.73 -13.12 -5.76
CA GLY A 76 5.92 -12.31 -6.07
C GLY A 76 7.05 -13.13 -6.70
N GLN A 77 7.21 -14.40 -6.30
CA GLN A 77 8.21 -15.29 -6.91
C GLN A 77 7.80 -15.72 -8.33
N VAL A 78 6.51 -15.93 -8.56
CA VAL A 78 5.98 -16.24 -9.89
C VAL A 78 6.22 -15.08 -10.85
N LEU A 79 6.00 -13.84 -10.39
CA LEU A 79 6.25 -12.65 -11.19
C LEU A 79 7.73 -12.50 -11.54
N GLN A 80 8.64 -12.67 -10.58
CA GLN A 80 10.10 -12.62 -10.83
C GLN A 80 10.58 -13.69 -11.82
N ALA A 81 9.88 -14.81 -11.91
CA ALA A 81 10.20 -15.88 -12.85
C ALA A 81 9.75 -15.60 -14.29
N LEU A 82 8.98 -14.53 -14.53
CA LEU A 82 8.58 -14.17 -15.89
C LEU A 82 9.80 -13.71 -16.70
N PRO A 83 10.01 -14.27 -17.90
CA PRO A 83 11.13 -13.87 -18.75
C PRO A 83 10.96 -12.43 -19.19
N SER A 84 12.09 -11.72 -19.32
CA SER A 84 12.11 -10.42 -19.97
C SER A 84 11.78 -10.57 -21.46
N LEU A 85 10.79 -9.83 -21.95
CA LEU A 85 10.33 -9.85 -23.34
C LEU A 85 10.82 -8.60 -24.08
N GLY A 86 11.68 -8.79 -25.09
CA GLY A 86 12.28 -7.74 -25.92
C GLY A 86 13.81 -7.77 -25.88
N ILE A 87 14.48 -6.80 -26.52
CA ILE A 87 15.92 -6.87 -26.80
C ILE A 87 16.71 -6.01 -25.81
N GLY A 88 17.85 -6.52 -25.34
CA GLY A 88 18.81 -5.73 -24.55
C GLY A 88 18.37 -5.44 -23.11
N ASN A 89 17.42 -6.20 -22.57
CA ASN A 89 17.05 -6.10 -21.16
C ASN A 89 18.13 -6.77 -20.28
N ILE A 90 18.47 -6.12 -19.17
CA ILE A 90 19.37 -6.64 -18.12
C ILE A 90 18.57 -6.70 -16.82
N GLY A 91 18.21 -7.91 -16.39
CA GLY A 91 17.32 -8.16 -15.25
C GLY A 91 16.13 -9.04 -15.64
N ALA A 92 15.19 -9.21 -14.72
CA ALA A 92 14.04 -10.09 -14.85
C ALA A 92 12.73 -9.35 -15.14
N SER A 93 11.79 -10.04 -15.79
CA SER A 93 10.39 -9.61 -15.90
C SER A 93 10.18 -8.23 -16.53
N ASN A 94 11.09 -7.82 -17.42
CA ASN A 94 10.95 -6.58 -18.18
C ASN A 94 10.14 -6.81 -19.46
N LEU A 95 9.22 -5.91 -19.78
CA LEU A 95 8.46 -5.91 -21.03
C LEU A 95 8.87 -4.70 -21.89
N GLY A 96 9.46 -4.94 -23.05
CA GLY A 96 10.01 -3.91 -23.95
C GLY A 96 11.53 -4.05 -24.08
N SER A 97 12.26 -2.99 -24.43
CA SER A 97 13.69 -3.11 -24.79
C SER A 97 14.61 -2.16 -24.03
N GLY A 98 15.85 -2.60 -23.80
CA GLY A 98 16.90 -1.77 -23.19
C GLY A 98 16.65 -1.40 -21.73
N ASN A 99 15.84 -2.16 -20.99
CA ASN A 99 15.63 -1.91 -19.56
C ASN A 99 16.76 -2.53 -18.73
N LYS A 100 17.19 -1.83 -17.68
CA LYS A 100 18.17 -2.29 -16.69
C LYS A 100 17.57 -2.26 -15.29
N GLY A 101 17.36 -3.43 -14.71
CA GLY A 101 16.62 -3.64 -13.47
C GLY A 101 15.46 -4.62 -13.70
N ASP A 102 14.53 -4.70 -12.76
CA ASP A 102 13.44 -5.67 -12.77
C ASP A 102 12.08 -5.00 -12.93
N PHE A 103 11.11 -5.72 -13.49
CA PHE A 103 9.70 -5.30 -13.56
C PHE A 103 9.41 -4.00 -14.31
N ASN A 104 10.26 -3.62 -15.27
CA ASN A 104 9.98 -2.45 -16.09
C ASN A 104 9.08 -2.80 -17.28
N VAL A 105 8.12 -1.93 -17.58
CA VAL A 105 7.26 -2.02 -18.76
C VAL A 105 7.49 -0.78 -19.61
N GLY A 106 7.93 -0.98 -20.85
CA GLY A 106 8.35 0.07 -21.78
C GLY A 106 9.84 -0.07 -22.13
N SER A 107 10.53 1.03 -22.44
CA SER A 107 11.89 0.94 -22.99
C SER A 107 12.87 1.92 -22.35
N GLY A 108 14.13 1.49 -22.21
CA GLY A 108 15.22 2.35 -21.76
C GLY A 108 15.13 2.76 -20.28
N ASN A 109 14.41 2.02 -19.44
CA ASN A 109 14.34 2.32 -18.02
C ASN A 109 15.59 1.80 -17.28
N ILE A 110 16.09 2.55 -16.31
CA ILE A 110 17.18 2.16 -15.41
C ILE A 110 16.65 2.22 -13.98
N GLY A 111 16.60 1.07 -13.30
CA GLY A 111 15.93 0.88 -12.00
C GLY A 111 14.78 -0.11 -12.13
N ASN A 112 13.92 -0.17 -11.11
CA ASN A 112 12.87 -1.20 -11.01
C ASN A 112 11.46 -0.61 -11.09
N GLU A 113 10.50 -1.44 -11.48
CA GLU A 113 9.05 -1.13 -11.37
C GLU A 113 8.61 0.13 -12.13
N ASN A 114 9.31 0.49 -13.22
CA ASN A 114 8.91 1.64 -14.02
C ASN A 114 7.92 1.24 -15.12
N LEU A 115 6.85 2.02 -15.29
CA LEU A 115 5.89 1.87 -16.39
C LEU A 115 5.95 3.10 -17.31
N GLY A 116 6.47 2.91 -18.51
CA GLY A 116 6.75 3.94 -19.52
C GLY A 116 8.20 3.87 -20.00
N GLY A 117 8.76 4.98 -20.49
CA GLY A 117 10.07 4.96 -21.16
C GLY A 117 11.10 5.94 -20.61
N GLY A 118 12.37 5.53 -20.60
CA GLY A 118 13.49 6.41 -20.28
C GLY A 118 13.52 6.92 -18.85
N ASN A 119 12.93 6.19 -17.90
CA ASN A 119 13.00 6.56 -16.48
C ASN A 119 14.33 6.11 -15.86
N ILE A 120 14.88 6.91 -14.95
CA ILE A 120 16.07 6.58 -14.15
C ILE A 120 15.66 6.66 -12.67
N GLY A 121 15.61 5.54 -11.98
CA GLY A 121 15.08 5.39 -10.62
C GLY A 121 14.00 4.31 -10.59
N ASN A 122 13.23 4.25 -9.49
CA ASN A 122 12.28 3.17 -9.24
C ASN A 122 10.83 3.66 -9.16
N GLY A 123 9.90 2.81 -9.57
CA GLY A 123 8.47 3.02 -9.35
C GLY A 123 7.88 4.23 -10.07
N ASN A 124 8.46 4.65 -11.19
CA ASN A 124 7.94 5.78 -11.97
C ASN A 124 6.85 5.33 -12.96
N LEU A 125 5.77 6.09 -13.05
CA LEU A 125 4.73 5.96 -14.08
C LEU A 125 4.82 7.13 -15.06
N GLY A 126 4.93 6.82 -16.34
CA GLY A 126 5.17 7.78 -17.41
C GLY A 126 6.63 7.73 -17.89
N SER A 127 7.15 8.82 -18.43
CA SER A 127 8.41 8.78 -19.19
C SER A 127 9.38 9.90 -18.83
N GLY A 128 10.67 9.61 -18.93
CA GLY A 128 11.73 10.60 -18.75
C GLY A 128 11.86 11.13 -17.32
N ASN A 129 11.40 10.38 -16.32
CA ASN A 129 11.55 10.76 -14.92
C ASN A 129 12.95 10.37 -14.41
N VAL A 130 13.56 11.23 -13.60
CA VAL A 130 14.84 10.98 -12.92
C VAL A 130 14.61 11.11 -11.41
N GLY A 131 14.70 10.00 -10.68
CA GLY A 131 14.31 9.86 -9.29
C GLY A 131 13.23 8.78 -9.12
N ASP A 132 12.65 8.69 -7.93
CA ASP A 132 11.76 7.61 -7.54
C ASP A 132 10.30 8.06 -7.40
N SER A 133 9.38 7.13 -7.68
CA SER A 133 7.94 7.27 -7.40
C SER A 133 7.26 8.48 -8.07
N ASN A 134 7.70 8.90 -9.25
CA ASN A 134 7.05 9.97 -9.99
C ASN A 134 5.89 9.45 -10.85
N TRP A 135 4.80 10.21 -10.90
CA TRP A 135 3.66 10.00 -11.79
C TRP A 135 3.58 11.16 -12.79
N GLY A 136 3.72 10.85 -14.08
CA GLY A 136 3.76 11.83 -15.17
C GLY A 136 5.09 11.78 -15.92
N ALA A 137 5.49 12.89 -16.52
CA ALA A 137 6.65 12.90 -17.40
C ALA A 137 7.68 13.99 -17.07
N GLY A 138 8.95 13.69 -17.29
CA GLY A 138 10.03 14.68 -17.22
C GLY A 138 10.27 15.26 -15.82
N ASN A 139 9.90 14.53 -14.75
CA ASN A 139 10.18 14.98 -13.40
C ASN A 139 11.64 14.69 -13.03
N THR A 140 12.29 15.57 -12.28
CA THR A 140 13.59 15.36 -11.65
C THR A 140 13.45 15.52 -10.14
N GLY A 141 13.71 14.46 -9.38
CA GLY A 141 13.44 14.33 -7.95
C GLY A 141 12.40 13.25 -7.69
N ASN A 142 11.83 13.21 -6.49
CA ASN A 142 11.03 12.07 -6.03
C ASN A 142 9.58 12.43 -5.74
N ALA A 143 8.69 11.45 -5.86
CA ALA A 143 7.29 11.55 -5.42
C ALA A 143 6.53 12.76 -6.02
N ASN A 144 6.82 13.13 -7.26
CA ASN A 144 6.06 14.16 -7.96
C ASN A 144 4.87 13.55 -8.69
N TRP A 145 3.72 14.20 -8.59
CA TRP A 145 2.53 13.91 -9.37
C TRP A 145 2.28 15.06 -10.34
N GLY A 146 2.35 14.79 -11.64
CA GLY A 146 2.36 15.80 -12.69
C GLY A 146 3.63 15.71 -13.52
N SER A 147 3.91 16.73 -14.33
CA SER A 147 4.99 16.72 -15.31
C SER A 147 5.93 17.90 -15.17
N GLY A 148 7.20 17.70 -15.51
CA GLY A 148 8.21 18.76 -15.55
C GLY A 148 8.54 19.38 -14.20
N ASN A 149 8.31 18.66 -13.09
CA ASN A 149 8.73 19.13 -11.78
C ASN A 149 10.24 18.96 -11.61
N GLY A 150 10.94 20.04 -11.30
CA GLY A 150 12.39 20.05 -11.19
C GLY A 150 13.11 19.99 -12.53
N ARG A 151 14.43 20.03 -12.46
CA ARG A 151 15.33 19.84 -13.60
C ARG A 151 16.68 19.34 -13.13
N ILE A 152 17.55 18.98 -14.06
CA ILE A 152 18.93 18.61 -13.77
C ILE A 152 19.60 19.73 -12.94
N GLY A 153 20.22 19.34 -11.82
CA GLY A 153 20.88 20.24 -10.87
C GLY A 153 19.94 20.91 -9.85
N VAL A 154 18.63 20.84 -10.06
CA VAL A 154 17.62 21.34 -9.10
C VAL A 154 16.49 20.31 -8.98
N PRO A 155 16.74 19.17 -8.31
CA PRO A 155 15.72 18.17 -8.08
C PRO A 155 14.62 18.74 -7.18
N SER A 156 13.38 18.45 -7.55
CA SER A 156 12.15 18.89 -6.90
C SER A 156 11.37 17.66 -6.48
N SER A 157 10.85 17.61 -5.26
CA SER A 157 10.16 16.43 -4.73
C SER A 157 8.83 16.78 -4.07
N GLY A 158 7.89 15.83 -4.09
CA GLY A 158 6.60 15.95 -3.40
C GLY A 158 5.65 16.97 -4.03
N ASN A 159 5.84 17.36 -5.29
CA ASN A 159 4.96 18.32 -5.94
C ASN A 159 3.71 17.64 -6.50
N PHE A 160 2.58 18.34 -6.44
CA PHE A 160 1.33 17.97 -7.10
C PHE A 160 0.94 19.04 -8.12
N GLY A 161 1.08 18.74 -9.40
CA GLY A 161 0.89 19.65 -10.53
C GLY A 161 2.15 19.75 -11.39
N ASP A 162 2.20 20.72 -12.30
CA ASP A 162 3.18 20.73 -13.39
C ASP A 162 4.21 21.86 -13.28
N GLY A 163 5.46 21.60 -13.66
CA GLY A 163 6.47 22.65 -13.84
C GLY A 163 6.94 23.31 -12.55
N ASN A 164 6.82 22.65 -11.39
CA ASN A 164 7.25 23.23 -10.12
C ASN A 164 8.76 23.08 -9.88
N LEU A 165 9.39 24.14 -9.40
CA LEU A 165 10.79 24.15 -8.98
C LEU A 165 10.89 24.35 -7.45
N GLY A 166 11.45 23.36 -6.76
CA GLY A 166 11.39 23.26 -5.31
C GLY A 166 10.39 22.19 -4.85
N ASN A 167 10.16 22.09 -3.55
CA ASN A 167 9.53 20.90 -2.96
C ASN A 167 8.14 21.17 -2.40
N ASN A 168 7.27 20.16 -2.41
CA ASN A 168 5.95 20.16 -1.75
C ASN A 168 4.99 21.25 -2.25
N ASN A 169 5.13 21.66 -3.51
CA ASN A 169 4.25 22.63 -4.14
C ASN A 169 2.98 21.95 -4.67
N VAL A 170 1.87 22.67 -4.64
CA VAL A 170 0.60 22.27 -5.25
C VAL A 170 0.24 23.28 -6.32
N GLY A 171 -0.22 22.84 -7.48
CA GLY A 171 -0.48 23.69 -8.64
C GLY A 171 0.69 23.67 -9.62
N SER A 172 0.79 24.69 -10.47
CA SER A 172 1.74 24.68 -11.60
C SER A 172 2.64 25.91 -11.64
N GLY A 173 3.88 25.71 -12.08
CA GLY A 173 4.85 26.78 -12.32
C GLY A 173 5.37 27.46 -11.05
N ASN A 174 5.19 26.84 -9.88
CA ASN A 174 5.66 27.43 -8.64
C ASN A 174 7.19 27.37 -8.54
N THR A 175 7.77 28.36 -7.86
CA THR A 175 9.17 28.34 -7.45
C THR A 175 9.26 28.48 -5.93
N GLY A 176 10.17 27.74 -5.30
CA GLY A 176 10.28 27.67 -3.84
C GLY A 176 9.60 26.43 -3.27
N ASN A 177 9.36 26.41 -1.96
CA ASN A 177 8.88 25.22 -1.26
C ASN A 177 7.54 25.47 -0.58
N SER A 178 6.69 24.44 -0.54
CA SER A 178 5.40 24.43 0.14
C SER A 178 4.42 25.51 -0.36
N THR A 179 4.46 25.83 -1.65
CA THR A 179 3.55 26.82 -2.24
C THR A 179 2.23 26.15 -2.67
N PRO A 180 1.08 26.58 -2.16
CA PRO A 180 -0.22 26.10 -2.62
C PRO A 180 -0.62 26.72 -3.98
N ALA A 181 -1.65 26.17 -4.63
CA ALA A 181 -2.07 26.40 -6.01
C ALA A 181 -2.48 27.84 -6.42
N SER A 182 -2.28 28.83 -5.56
CA SER A 182 -2.55 30.23 -5.86
C SER A 182 -1.66 31.18 -5.05
N ALA A 183 -0.36 31.21 -5.33
CA ALA A 183 0.36 32.47 -5.15
C ALA A 183 -0.13 33.40 -6.27
N ILE A 184 -1.11 34.25 -5.97
CA ILE A 184 -1.46 35.40 -6.83
C ILE A 184 -0.15 36.09 -7.20
N PRO A 185 0.12 36.39 -8.48
CA PRO A 185 1.37 37.01 -8.89
C PRO A 185 1.61 38.22 -8.00
N ALA A 186 2.76 38.26 -7.31
CA ALA A 186 3.20 39.44 -6.60
C ALA A 186 3.12 40.60 -7.60
N ALA A 187 2.14 41.49 -7.39
CA ALA A 187 1.87 42.60 -8.28
C ALA A 187 3.20 43.31 -8.52
N ALA A 188 3.57 43.44 -9.79
CA ALA A 188 4.66 44.31 -10.19
C ALA A 188 4.39 45.68 -9.56
N THR A 189 5.21 46.07 -8.60
CA THR A 189 5.23 47.42 -8.05
C THR A 189 5.80 48.34 -9.12
N SER A 190 4.97 48.72 -10.08
CA SER A 190 5.27 49.79 -11.03
C SER A 190 4.06 50.72 -11.10
N ALA A 191 4.04 51.71 -10.22
CA ALA A 191 3.24 52.90 -10.40
C ALA A 191 4.17 54.11 -10.44
N PRO A 192 4.28 54.83 -11.57
CA PRO A 192 4.68 56.22 -11.58
C PRO A 192 3.41 57.06 -11.74
N GLU A 193 2.85 57.59 -10.64
CA GLU A 193 1.80 58.61 -10.73
C GLU A 193 2.24 59.85 -9.96
N THR A 194 2.79 60.81 -10.69
CA THR A 194 2.61 62.23 -10.39
C THR A 194 2.49 62.99 -11.70
N ALA A 195 1.29 62.99 -12.25
CA ALA A 195 0.86 63.98 -13.23
C ALA A 195 -0.55 64.43 -12.83
N VAL A 196 -0.63 65.44 -11.96
CA VAL A 196 -1.84 66.26 -11.83
C VAL A 196 -1.46 67.66 -12.30
N MET A 197 -1.85 67.96 -13.54
CA MET A 197 -1.80 69.30 -14.09
C MET A 197 -2.90 70.18 -13.50
N ALA A 198 -2.51 71.47 -13.38
CA ALA A 198 -3.34 72.66 -13.47
C ALA A 198 -4.04 73.18 -12.20
N THR A 199 -3.55 74.32 -11.71
CA THR A 199 -4.38 75.52 -11.55
C THR A 199 -3.49 76.74 -11.84
N ARG A 200 -3.93 77.57 -12.81
CA ARG A 200 -3.34 78.88 -13.15
C ARG A 200 -3.81 79.95 -12.16
N VAL A 201 -3.03 81.03 -12.02
CA VAL A 201 -3.40 82.48 -11.91
C VAL A 201 -2.21 83.25 -11.29
N SER A 202 -1.37 83.88 -12.14
CA SER A 202 -0.96 85.31 -12.19
C SER A 202 -0.24 85.88 -10.95
N GLU A 203 0.91 86.57 -11.02
CA GLU A 203 1.13 87.91 -11.60
C GLU A 203 2.64 88.30 -11.73
N ILE A 204 2.97 88.99 -12.85
CA ILE A 204 3.86 90.16 -13.10
C ILE A 204 5.32 90.21 -12.57
N PRO A 205 6.34 90.48 -13.43
CA PRO A 205 7.68 90.87 -13.00
C PRO A 205 7.88 92.40 -13.00
N ALA A 206 8.57 92.92 -11.99
CA ALA A 206 9.16 94.27 -12.02
C ALA A 206 10.69 94.16 -12.13
N THR A 207 11.26 95.04 -12.95
CA THR A 207 12.69 95.38 -13.03
C THR A 207 13.26 95.85 -11.72
#